data_AF-A0A399WZL0-F1
#
_entry.id   AF-A0A399WZL0-F1
#
_cell.length_a   1.000
_cell.length_b   1.000
_cell.length_c   1.000
_cell.angle_alpha   90.00
_cell.angle_beta   90.00
_cell.angle_gamma   90.00
#
_symmetry.space_group_name_H-M   'P 1'
#
loop_
_entity.id
_entity.type
_entity.pdbx_description
1 polymer ?
#
loop_
_entity_poly.entity_id
_entity_poly.type
_entity_poly.pdbx_seq_one_letter_code
_entity_poly.pdbx_strand_id
1 'polypeptide(L)'
;MEMPTGSEYQDKGFLNRTGNLASRIPTEMRYHTHGPALRELWFFPQFEEEDLKRSTLVLCLAASSMAMADVVPNHLAAVEGDSAFALTSASTNRKYQMTIAASQMATMSGKFLTGMRFRLNGTATANWPSVDTSYSYWEVYIGAGVAPGAMGSTFATNFLGTPTQVRSGGHTFFAGAFTAGSSPNAFGQALVFDSNYLYTGGDLAVEMRFSTQSGATNQPSFDAVAASGGPANGWGVDFSARWTSNPTSATGSNANFLVTDFMATAVPEPATMIALGLGVAAVARRRRK
;
A
#
# COMPACT_ATOMS: atom_id res chain seq x y z
N MET A 1 16.05 8.55 76.68
CA MET A 1 15.76 7.11 76.73
C MET A 1 15.16 6.74 75.38
N GLU A 2 15.76 5.97 74.49
CA GLU A 2 17.12 5.49 74.21
C GLU A 2 17.02 4.93 72.76
N MET A 3 18.09 5.05 71.97
CA MET A 3 18.24 4.49 70.61
C MET A 3 18.50 2.94 70.68
N PRO A 4 19.02 2.18 69.66
CA PRO A 4 19.42 2.47 68.26
C PRO A 4 19.23 1.31 67.23
N THR A 5 19.61 1.54 65.96
CA THR A 5 20.69 0.87 65.13
C THR A 5 20.43 1.14 63.64
N GLY A 6 21.25 1.85 62.85
CA GLY A 6 22.61 1.54 62.31
C GLY A 6 22.46 0.91 60.90
N SER A 7 23.08 1.28 59.77
CA SER A 7 24.19 2.17 59.39
C SER A 7 24.13 2.49 57.89
N GLU A 8 24.44 3.73 57.46
CA GLU A 8 24.63 4.11 56.04
C GLU A 8 26.03 4.74 55.89
N TYR A 9 26.85 4.20 54.99
CA TYR A 9 28.23 4.63 54.74
C TYR A 9 28.26 5.59 53.54
N GLN A 10 28.64 6.85 53.79
CA GLN A 10 28.99 7.85 52.79
C GLN A 10 30.51 7.89 52.63
N ASP A 11 31.01 7.89 51.40
CA ASP A 11 32.42 8.19 51.13
C ASP A 11 32.55 9.39 50.17
N LYS A 12 33.41 10.33 50.57
CA LYS A 12 33.60 11.66 50.00
C LYS A 12 34.89 11.69 49.19
N GLY A 13 34.78 11.84 47.87
CA GLY A 13 35.90 12.13 46.98
C GLY A 13 35.94 13.61 46.58
N PHE A 14 36.98 14.31 47.01
CA PHE A 14 37.25 15.74 46.86
C PHE A 14 37.40 16.23 45.41
N LEU A 15 36.85 17.41 45.10
CA LEU A 15 37.21 18.24 43.95
C LEU A 15 38.14 19.37 44.43
N ASN A 16 39.23 19.64 43.71
CA ASN A 16 40.02 20.87 43.90
C ASN A 16 40.04 21.73 42.63
N ARG A 17 40.01 23.05 42.86
CA ARG A 17 40.16 24.16 41.90
C ARG A 17 41.45 23.97 41.08
N THR A 18 41.37 24.23 39.76
CA THR A 18 42.45 24.22 38.73
C THR A 18 42.62 22.93 37.90
N GLY A 19 41.56 22.49 37.21
CA GLY A 19 41.55 21.29 36.38
C GLY A 19 42.79 21.01 35.52
N ASN A 20 43.32 19.79 35.65
CA ASN A 20 43.90 18.95 34.58
C ASN A 20 44.28 17.58 35.17
N LEU A 21 43.89 16.49 34.50
CA LEU A 21 44.29 15.12 34.84
C LEU A 21 45.46 14.71 33.94
N ALA A 22 46.63 14.55 34.56
CA ALA A 22 47.79 13.92 33.96
C ALA A 22 47.86 12.46 34.42
N SER A 23 47.89 11.50 33.49
CA SER A 23 48.30 10.12 33.79
C SER A 23 49.45 9.71 32.88
N ARG A 24 50.61 9.50 33.50
CA ARG A 24 51.87 9.03 32.91
C ARG A 24 51.86 7.50 32.77
N ILE A 25 52.48 7.00 31.70
CA ILE A 25 53.02 5.62 31.62
C ILE A 25 54.53 5.75 31.36
N PRO A 26 55.42 5.09 32.14
CA PRO A 26 56.85 5.05 31.87
C PRO A 26 57.28 3.67 31.32
N THR A 27 58.37 3.61 30.55
CA THR A 27 59.61 2.84 30.82
C THR A 27 60.52 2.86 29.58
N GLU A 28 61.79 3.25 29.77
CA GLU A 28 62.85 3.37 28.77
C GLU A 28 63.47 2.02 28.34
N MET A 29 64.08 1.98 27.15
CA MET A 29 65.43 1.40 26.99
C MET A 29 66.14 1.97 25.75
N ARG A 30 67.26 2.69 25.97
CA ARG A 30 68.19 3.22 24.95
C ARG A 30 69.13 2.13 24.43
N TYR A 31 69.64 2.24 23.20
CA TYR A 31 71.08 2.21 22.90
C TYR A 31 71.41 2.94 21.57
N HIS A 32 72.56 3.64 21.59
CA HIS A 32 73.28 4.39 20.55
C HIS A 32 73.71 3.49 19.35
N THR A 33 74.14 3.94 18.14
CA THR A 33 74.98 5.08 17.70
C THR A 33 74.97 5.18 16.14
N HIS A 34 75.45 6.33 15.63
CA HIS A 34 75.94 6.67 14.27
C HIS A 34 74.93 7.15 13.20
N GLY A 35 75.01 8.45 12.86
CA GLY A 35 74.56 8.99 11.56
C GLY A 35 75.73 9.07 10.56
N PRO A 36 75.64 9.84 9.45
CA PRO A 36 74.46 10.48 8.86
C PRO A 36 74.29 10.18 7.34
N ALA A 37 73.24 10.79 6.78
CA ALA A 37 72.89 10.93 5.35
C ALA A 37 72.04 9.82 4.73
N LEU A 38 70.74 10.10 4.59
CA LEU A 38 70.04 10.21 3.31
C LEU A 38 68.63 10.75 3.59
N ARG A 39 68.30 11.93 3.04
CA ARG A 39 66.95 12.49 3.05
C ARG A 39 66.10 11.68 2.08
N GLU A 40 65.25 10.79 2.56
CA GLU A 40 64.09 10.33 1.79
C GLU A 40 62.89 11.22 2.13
N LEU A 41 62.65 12.17 1.23
CA LEU A 41 61.37 12.85 1.08
C LEU A 41 60.34 11.82 0.61
N TRP A 42 59.64 11.19 1.55
CA TRP A 42 58.41 10.49 1.23
C TRP A 42 57.35 11.54 0.88
N PHE A 43 57.15 11.72 -0.43
CA PHE A 43 56.01 12.39 -1.01
C PHE A 43 54.75 11.63 -0.56
N PHE A 44 54.03 12.15 0.43
CA PHE A 44 52.63 11.77 0.62
C PHE A 44 51.85 12.44 -0.52
N PRO A 45 51.10 11.69 -1.36
CA PRO A 45 50.18 12.34 -2.27
C PRO A 45 49.11 13.01 -1.40
N GLN A 46 49.04 14.34 -1.46
CA GLN A 46 47.88 15.08 -1.02
C GLN A 46 46.68 14.53 -1.81
N PHE A 47 45.79 13.82 -1.12
CA PHE A 47 44.46 13.52 -1.63
C PHE A 47 43.71 14.85 -1.65
N GLU A 48 43.77 15.54 -2.79
CA GLU A 48 42.98 16.74 -3.02
C GLU A 48 41.49 16.37 -3.12
N GLU A 49 40.69 17.20 -2.47
CA GLU A 49 39.23 17.19 -2.29
C GLU A 49 38.40 17.19 -3.61
N GLU A 50 39.05 17.08 -4.76
CA GLU A 50 38.49 17.26 -6.09
C GLU A 50 37.97 15.94 -6.73
N ASP A 51 38.32 14.77 -6.17
CA ASP A 51 37.79 13.48 -6.65
C ASP A 51 36.34 13.21 -6.20
N LEU A 52 35.82 13.98 -5.24
CA LEU A 52 34.44 13.85 -4.75
C LEU A 52 33.40 14.45 -5.70
N LYS A 53 33.81 15.24 -6.70
CA LYS A 53 32.90 15.94 -7.63
C LYS A 53 32.66 15.22 -8.96
N ARG A 54 33.36 14.12 -9.27
CA ARG A 54 33.35 13.53 -10.62
C ARG A 54 32.70 12.17 -10.80
N SER A 55 32.00 11.60 -9.81
CA SER A 55 31.44 10.26 -10.02
C SER A 55 30.17 9.90 -9.24
N THR A 56 29.20 10.81 -9.14
CA THR A 56 27.84 10.46 -8.71
C THR A 56 26.87 10.53 -9.90
N LEU A 57 27.09 9.68 -10.92
CA LEU A 57 25.99 9.27 -11.79
C LEU A 57 25.32 8.07 -11.12
N VAL A 58 24.42 8.36 -10.17
CA VAL A 58 23.47 7.38 -9.65
C VAL A 58 22.46 7.14 -10.78
N LEU A 59 22.70 6.09 -11.57
CA LEU A 59 21.71 5.59 -12.52
C LEU A 59 20.67 4.80 -11.72
N CYS A 60 19.69 5.48 -11.14
CA CYS A 60 18.46 4.87 -10.62
C CYS A 60 17.63 4.36 -11.80
N LEU A 61 17.99 3.20 -12.36
CA LEU A 61 17.05 2.42 -13.17
C LEU A 61 16.11 1.70 -12.19
N ALA A 62 15.13 2.43 -11.66
CA ALA A 62 13.98 1.81 -11.03
C ALA A 62 13.31 0.96 -12.11
N ALA A 63 13.26 -0.37 -11.92
CA ALA A 63 12.36 -1.21 -12.70
C ALA A 63 10.96 -0.62 -12.49
N SER A 64 10.47 0.13 -13.48
CA SER A 64 9.13 0.71 -13.41
C SER A 64 8.18 -0.47 -13.43
N SER A 65 7.63 -0.84 -12.27
CA SER A 65 6.55 -1.81 -12.23
C SER A 65 5.42 -1.22 -13.07
N MET A 66 5.15 -1.82 -14.24
CA MET A 66 4.08 -1.34 -15.10
C MET A 66 2.77 -1.42 -14.32
N ALA A 67 2.08 -0.29 -14.19
CA ALA A 67 0.74 -0.26 -13.62
C ALA A 67 -0.18 -1.04 -14.55
N MET A 68 -0.90 -2.00 -13.99
CA MET A 68 -1.87 -2.83 -14.70
C MET A 68 -3.25 -2.60 -14.10
N ALA A 69 -4.28 -2.76 -14.92
CA ALA A 69 -5.66 -2.62 -14.50
C ALA A 69 -6.49 -3.73 -15.16
N ASP A 70 -7.47 -4.28 -14.45
CA ASP A 70 -8.39 -5.29 -14.98
C ASP A 70 -9.79 -5.03 -14.42
N VAL A 71 -10.77 -5.03 -15.33
CA VAL A 71 -12.16 -4.73 -15.00
C VAL A 71 -12.87 -6.03 -14.67
N VAL A 72 -13.51 -6.07 -13.50
CA VAL A 72 -14.35 -7.18 -13.07
C VAL A 72 -15.80 -6.71 -12.98
N PRO A 73 -16.75 -7.41 -13.61
CA PRO A 73 -16.59 -8.62 -14.43
C PRO A 73 -15.90 -8.34 -15.78
N ASN A 74 -15.11 -9.30 -16.27
CA ASN A 74 -14.20 -9.10 -17.42
C ASN A 74 -14.94 -8.78 -18.72
N HIS A 75 -16.16 -9.31 -18.87
CA HIS A 75 -16.99 -9.05 -20.04
C HIS A 75 -17.56 -7.62 -20.08
N LEU A 76 -17.46 -6.86 -18.97
CA LEU A 76 -17.95 -5.47 -18.85
C LEU A 76 -16.83 -4.43 -19.00
N ALA A 77 -15.62 -4.84 -19.39
CA ALA A 77 -14.51 -3.92 -19.66
C ALA A 77 -14.89 -2.81 -20.67
N ALA A 78 -15.66 -3.16 -21.71
CA ALA A 78 -16.07 -2.25 -22.78
C ALA A 78 -17.60 -2.06 -22.90
N VAL A 79 -18.39 -2.63 -21.99
CA VAL A 79 -19.86 -2.60 -22.03
C VAL A 79 -20.39 -2.27 -20.64
N GLU A 80 -21.51 -1.54 -20.58
CA GLU A 80 -22.23 -1.23 -19.33
C GLU A 80 -22.75 -2.50 -18.64
N GLY A 81 -22.80 -2.48 -17.30
CA GLY A 81 -23.58 -3.45 -16.55
C GLY A 81 -25.09 -3.32 -16.82
N ASP A 82 -25.84 -4.36 -16.47
CA ASP A 82 -27.30 -4.41 -16.64
C ASP A 82 -28.06 -3.68 -15.52
N SER A 83 -27.35 -3.02 -14.60
CA SER A 83 -27.93 -2.38 -13.41
C SER A 83 -27.05 -1.27 -12.85
N ALA A 84 -27.46 -0.73 -11.71
CA ALA A 84 -26.69 0.25 -10.96
C ALA A 84 -26.69 -0.06 -9.47
N PHE A 85 -25.70 0.46 -8.74
CA PHE A 85 -25.64 0.39 -7.30
C PHE A 85 -25.31 1.75 -6.69
N ALA A 86 -26.16 2.21 -5.77
CA ALA A 86 -25.85 3.36 -4.94
C ALA A 86 -24.86 2.92 -3.86
N LEU A 87 -23.55 2.93 -4.16
CA LEU A 87 -22.53 2.49 -3.20
C LEU A 87 -22.49 3.40 -1.98
N THR A 88 -22.59 4.72 -2.16
CA THR A 88 -22.43 5.70 -1.10
C THR A 88 -23.76 6.24 -0.60
N SER A 89 -23.76 6.92 0.55
CA SER A 89 -24.98 7.44 1.18
C SER A 89 -24.71 8.65 2.05
N ALA A 90 -25.58 9.66 1.97
CA ALA A 90 -25.62 10.84 2.86
C ALA A 90 -26.39 10.62 4.17
N SER A 91 -27.01 9.46 4.36
CA SER A 91 -27.83 9.19 5.56
C SER A 91 -27.36 8.00 6.38
N THR A 92 -26.46 7.17 5.83
CA THR A 92 -26.05 5.92 6.47
C THR A 92 -24.60 5.60 6.18
N ASN A 93 -23.92 5.06 7.19
CA ASN A 93 -22.69 4.29 6.97
C ASN A 93 -23.02 3.01 6.17
N ARG A 94 -22.03 2.38 5.56
CA ARG A 94 -22.26 1.15 4.80
C ARG A 94 -21.15 0.13 5.01
N LYS A 95 -21.55 -1.13 4.88
CA LYS A 95 -20.67 -2.26 4.59
C LYS A 95 -21.13 -2.90 3.29
N TYR A 96 -20.19 -3.16 2.41
CA TYR A 96 -20.42 -3.79 1.13
C TYR A 96 -19.30 -4.82 0.90
N GLN A 97 -19.67 -6.02 0.50
CA GLN A 97 -18.72 -7.11 0.25
C GLN A 97 -18.99 -7.72 -1.10
N MET A 98 -17.91 -8.09 -1.80
CA MET A 98 -17.90 -8.81 -3.06
C MET A 98 -17.17 -10.12 -2.88
N THR A 99 -17.64 -11.18 -3.55
CA THR A 99 -16.83 -12.34 -3.89
C THR A 99 -16.68 -12.44 -5.40
N ILE A 100 -15.48 -12.78 -5.85
CA ILE A 100 -15.08 -12.76 -7.26
C ILE A 100 -14.41 -14.09 -7.56
N ALA A 101 -14.88 -14.78 -8.60
CA ALA A 101 -14.28 -16.04 -9.03
C ALA A 101 -12.86 -15.82 -9.56
N ALA A 102 -11.98 -16.80 -9.34
CA ALA A 102 -10.60 -16.77 -9.82
C ALA A 102 -10.49 -16.55 -11.34
N SER A 103 -11.48 -17.01 -12.13
CA SER A 103 -11.55 -16.81 -13.58
C SER A 103 -11.60 -15.33 -13.97
N GLN A 104 -12.21 -14.47 -13.16
CA GLN A 104 -12.29 -13.04 -13.40
C GLN A 104 -10.98 -12.32 -13.05
N MET A 105 -10.18 -12.90 -12.14
CA MET A 105 -8.92 -12.29 -11.67
C MET A 105 -7.67 -12.92 -12.28
N ALA A 106 -7.81 -13.74 -13.33
CA ALA A 106 -6.72 -14.54 -13.88
C ALA A 106 -5.49 -13.70 -14.28
N THR A 107 -5.70 -12.50 -14.84
CA THR A 107 -4.60 -11.61 -15.24
C THR A 107 -3.87 -10.98 -14.06
N MET A 108 -4.48 -10.99 -12.87
CA MET A 108 -3.95 -10.35 -11.66
C MET A 108 -3.17 -11.31 -10.77
N SER A 109 -3.19 -12.62 -11.06
CA SER A 109 -2.46 -13.61 -10.27
C SER A 109 -0.95 -13.32 -10.27
N GLY A 110 -0.34 -13.39 -9.09
CA GLY A 110 1.07 -13.09 -8.88
C GLY A 110 1.40 -11.60 -8.85
N LYS A 111 0.40 -10.70 -8.73
CA LYS A 111 0.60 -9.24 -8.70
C LYS A 111 0.17 -8.64 -7.36
N PHE A 112 0.72 -7.47 -7.08
CA PHE A 112 0.26 -6.65 -5.98
C PHE A 112 -0.93 -5.82 -6.41
N LEU A 113 -2.10 -6.04 -5.83
CA LEU A 113 -3.23 -5.12 -5.94
C LEU A 113 -2.90 -3.86 -5.15
N THR A 114 -3.06 -2.71 -5.79
CA THR A 114 -2.66 -1.39 -5.28
C THR A 114 -3.82 -0.40 -5.16
N GLY A 115 -4.98 -0.74 -5.71
CA GLY A 115 -6.17 0.10 -5.61
C GLY A 115 -7.33 -0.47 -6.40
N MET A 116 -8.43 0.28 -6.38
CA MET A 116 -9.63 -0.02 -7.15
C MET A 116 -10.31 1.26 -7.63
N ARG A 117 -11.04 1.18 -8.74
CA ARG A 117 -11.81 2.27 -9.31
C ARG A 117 -13.23 1.83 -9.66
N PHE A 118 -14.14 2.78 -9.67
CA PHE A 118 -15.53 2.61 -10.11
C PHE A 118 -15.84 3.60 -11.22
N ARG A 119 -16.92 3.35 -11.96
CA ARG A 119 -17.48 4.28 -12.95
C ARG A 119 -18.95 4.53 -12.67
N LEU A 120 -19.44 5.72 -13.03
CA LEU A 120 -20.88 5.97 -12.99
C LEU A 120 -21.60 5.10 -14.01
N ASN A 121 -22.81 4.68 -13.68
CA ASN A 121 -23.66 3.99 -14.63
C ASN A 121 -23.99 4.93 -15.81
N GLY A 122 -24.12 4.37 -17.02
CA GLY A 122 -24.42 5.09 -18.26
C GLY A 122 -25.70 5.93 -18.23
N THR A 123 -26.63 5.66 -17.30
CA THR A 123 -27.82 6.51 -17.10
C THR A 123 -27.55 7.77 -16.28
N ALA A 124 -26.34 7.94 -15.72
CA ALA A 124 -25.98 9.16 -15.00
C ALA A 124 -25.97 10.37 -15.93
N THR A 125 -26.64 11.44 -15.52
CA THR A 125 -26.79 12.67 -16.32
C THR A 125 -25.85 13.80 -15.91
N ALA A 126 -25.07 13.61 -14.84
CA ALA A 126 -24.16 14.61 -14.30
C ALA A 126 -22.94 13.96 -13.66
N ASN A 127 -21.80 14.66 -13.74
CA ASN A 127 -20.59 14.24 -13.05
C ASN A 127 -20.83 14.21 -11.53
N TRP A 128 -20.15 13.29 -10.85
CA TRP A 128 -20.22 13.15 -9.40
C TRP A 128 -18.81 13.09 -8.81
N PRO A 129 -18.61 13.54 -7.57
CA PRO A 129 -19.49 14.41 -6.79
C PRO A 129 -19.72 15.80 -7.41
N SER A 130 -20.79 16.50 -7.03
CA SER A 130 -21.00 17.91 -7.42
C SER A 130 -20.14 18.89 -6.62
N VAL A 131 -19.66 18.46 -5.45
CA VAL A 131 -18.73 19.15 -4.55
C VAL A 131 -17.86 18.10 -3.88
N ASP A 132 -16.68 18.45 -3.40
CA ASP A 132 -15.79 17.52 -2.69
C ASP A 132 -16.57 16.74 -1.62
N THR A 133 -16.51 15.42 -1.72
CA THR A 133 -17.30 14.52 -0.87
C THR A 133 -16.37 13.66 -0.05
N SER A 134 -16.47 13.79 1.26
CA SER A 134 -15.55 13.21 2.22
C SER A 134 -16.22 12.17 3.10
N TYR A 135 -15.40 11.19 3.50
CA TYR A 135 -15.71 10.11 4.42
C TYR A 135 -14.72 10.17 5.57
N SER A 136 -15.21 10.12 6.81
CA SER A 136 -14.34 10.11 7.99
C SER A 136 -13.51 8.82 8.08
N TYR A 137 -14.03 7.73 7.51
CA TYR A 137 -13.28 6.51 7.25
C TYR A 137 -13.76 5.83 5.97
N TRP A 138 -12.83 5.20 5.26
CA TRP A 138 -13.07 4.26 4.17
C TRP A 138 -12.07 3.13 4.24
N GLU A 139 -12.51 2.01 4.81
CA GLU A 139 -11.71 0.82 5.02
C GLU A 139 -11.94 -0.19 3.89
N VAL A 140 -10.85 -0.85 3.48
CA VAL A 140 -10.92 -1.95 2.51
C VAL A 140 -10.17 -3.14 3.08
N TYR A 141 -10.83 -4.29 3.05
CA TYR A 141 -10.31 -5.58 3.47
C TYR A 141 -10.32 -6.53 2.28
N ILE A 142 -9.21 -7.22 2.05
CA ILE A 142 -9.05 -8.16 0.94
C ILE A 142 -8.52 -9.49 1.48
N GLY A 143 -9.03 -10.60 0.97
CA GLY A 143 -8.59 -11.94 1.36
C GLY A 143 -9.09 -13.00 0.40
N ALA A 144 -8.63 -14.24 0.60
CA ALA A 144 -9.20 -15.39 -0.06
C ALA A 144 -10.69 -15.49 0.29
N GLY A 145 -11.53 -15.58 -0.72
CA GLY A 145 -12.98 -15.63 -0.61
C GLY A 145 -13.55 -17.02 -0.83
N VAL A 146 -14.77 -17.24 -0.36
CA VAL A 146 -15.58 -18.35 -0.85
C VAL A 146 -15.96 -18.12 -2.31
N ALA A 147 -16.22 -19.19 -3.06
CA ALA A 147 -16.75 -19.09 -4.42
C ALA A 147 -18.04 -18.25 -4.46
N PRO A 148 -18.32 -17.50 -5.54
CA PRO A 148 -19.52 -16.68 -5.67
C PRO A 148 -20.84 -17.39 -5.33
N GLY A 149 -21.00 -18.64 -5.76
CA GLY A 149 -22.19 -19.45 -5.46
C GLY A 149 -22.31 -19.88 -3.99
N ALA A 150 -21.23 -19.81 -3.22
CA ALA A 150 -21.19 -20.13 -1.80
C ALA A 150 -21.29 -18.89 -0.89
N MET A 151 -21.39 -17.67 -1.46
CA MET A 151 -21.45 -16.43 -0.69
C MET A 151 -22.71 -16.35 0.18
N GLY A 152 -22.51 -16.47 1.49
CA GLY A 152 -23.56 -16.36 2.51
C GLY A 152 -23.90 -14.91 2.87
N SER A 153 -24.91 -14.75 3.72
CA SER A 153 -25.29 -13.43 4.26
C SER A 153 -24.34 -12.94 5.34
N THR A 154 -23.59 -13.82 6.00
CA THR A 154 -22.65 -13.47 7.08
C THR A 154 -21.32 -13.05 6.48
N PHE A 155 -20.95 -11.78 6.66
CA PHE A 155 -19.78 -11.19 6.01
C PHE A 155 -18.47 -11.92 6.34
N ALA A 156 -18.29 -12.26 7.61
CA ALA A 156 -17.06 -12.91 8.08
C ALA A 156 -16.87 -14.33 7.50
N THR A 157 -17.95 -15.06 7.22
CA THR A 157 -17.86 -16.44 6.68
C THR A 157 -17.54 -16.48 5.20
N ASN A 158 -17.58 -15.33 4.51
CA ASN A 158 -17.24 -15.24 3.09
C ASN A 158 -15.73 -15.09 2.85
N PHE A 159 -14.94 -14.89 3.90
CA PHE A 159 -13.48 -14.98 3.87
C PHE A 159 -13.03 -16.38 4.34
N LEU A 160 -12.09 -16.99 3.63
CA LEU A 160 -11.50 -18.29 3.97
C LEU A 160 -10.39 -18.20 5.03
N GLY A 161 -10.04 -16.99 5.46
CA GLY A 161 -9.05 -16.71 6.48
C GLY A 161 -9.15 -15.26 6.94
N THR A 162 -8.20 -14.82 7.77
CA THR A 162 -8.15 -13.43 8.22
C THR A 162 -7.90 -12.49 7.03
N PRO A 163 -8.80 -11.55 6.72
CA PRO A 163 -8.57 -10.62 5.63
C PRO A 163 -7.50 -9.59 6.00
N THR A 164 -6.76 -9.13 4.99
CA THR A 164 -5.79 -8.04 5.13
C THR A 164 -6.49 -6.70 4.96
N GLN A 165 -6.33 -5.78 5.91
CA GLN A 165 -6.75 -4.40 5.73
C GLN A 165 -5.76 -3.68 4.81
N VAL A 166 -6.18 -3.38 3.59
CA VAL A 166 -5.34 -2.74 2.57
C VAL A 166 -5.51 -1.22 2.55
N ARG A 167 -6.61 -0.73 3.12
CA ARG A 167 -6.90 0.70 3.26
C ARG A 167 -7.59 1.00 4.57
N SER A 168 -7.26 2.16 5.15
CA SER A 168 -7.89 2.72 6.34
C SER A 168 -7.94 4.25 6.28
N GLY A 169 -8.55 4.87 7.29
CA GLY A 169 -8.61 6.34 7.41
C GLY A 169 -9.59 7.00 6.45
N GLY A 170 -9.63 8.33 6.48
CA GLY A 170 -10.56 9.12 5.67
C GLY A 170 -10.30 9.02 4.16
N HIS A 171 -11.33 9.34 3.37
CA HIS A 171 -11.19 9.44 1.92
C HIS A 171 -12.05 10.58 1.38
N THR A 172 -11.56 11.27 0.36
CA THR A 172 -12.29 12.34 -0.32
C THR A 172 -12.30 12.06 -1.81
N PHE A 173 -13.50 12.02 -2.38
CA PHE A 173 -13.69 12.12 -3.82
C PHE A 173 -13.84 13.58 -4.20
N PHE A 174 -12.98 14.07 -5.08
CA PHE A 174 -13.02 15.46 -5.52
C PHE A 174 -14.20 15.73 -6.44
N ALA A 175 -14.71 16.96 -6.45
CA ALA A 175 -15.79 17.35 -7.36
C ALA A 175 -15.48 16.96 -8.81
N GLY A 176 -16.42 16.30 -9.48
CA GLY A 176 -16.29 15.84 -10.86
C GLY A 176 -15.36 14.65 -11.08
N ALA A 177 -14.89 13.99 -10.02
CA ALA A 177 -14.00 12.83 -10.10
C ALA A 177 -14.54 11.65 -10.93
N PHE A 178 -15.86 11.57 -11.09
CA PHE A 178 -16.53 10.58 -11.91
C PHE A 178 -17.36 11.30 -12.98
N THR A 179 -17.03 11.05 -14.24
CA THR A 179 -17.67 11.72 -15.38
C THR A 179 -18.91 10.98 -15.86
N ALA A 180 -19.86 11.72 -16.42
CA ALA A 180 -21.10 11.22 -17.00
C ALA A 180 -21.23 11.61 -18.48
N GLY A 181 -22.11 10.94 -19.21
CA GLY A 181 -22.42 11.23 -20.61
C GLY A 181 -21.86 10.23 -21.63
N SER A 182 -21.40 9.05 -21.19
CA SER A 182 -20.99 7.93 -22.05
C SER A 182 -21.56 6.61 -21.52
N SER A 183 -21.53 5.55 -22.33
CA SER A 183 -21.87 4.19 -21.89
C SER A 183 -20.90 3.18 -22.50
N PRO A 184 -20.00 2.58 -21.69
CA PRO A 184 -19.74 2.91 -20.29
C PRO A 184 -19.11 4.29 -20.08
N ASN A 185 -19.35 4.91 -18.91
CA ASN A 185 -18.57 6.07 -18.48
C ASN A 185 -17.13 5.67 -18.16
N ALA A 186 -16.22 6.65 -18.14
CA ALA A 186 -14.84 6.42 -17.71
C ALA A 186 -14.78 6.06 -16.21
N PHE A 187 -13.81 5.22 -15.84
CA PHE A 187 -13.47 5.01 -14.43
C PHE A 187 -12.98 6.31 -13.79
N GLY A 188 -13.54 6.64 -12.64
CA GLY A 188 -13.24 7.87 -11.92
C GLY A 188 -11.99 7.76 -11.05
N GLN A 189 -11.96 8.61 -10.01
CA GLN A 189 -10.86 8.67 -9.06
C GLN A 189 -10.59 7.30 -8.40
N ALA A 190 -9.31 6.98 -8.26
CA ALA A 190 -8.86 5.76 -7.63
C ALA A 190 -8.96 5.79 -6.10
N LEU A 191 -9.43 4.66 -5.56
CA LEU A 191 -9.28 4.30 -4.17
C LEU A 191 -7.96 3.53 -4.02
N VAL A 192 -6.87 4.29 -3.80
CA VAL A 192 -5.52 3.72 -3.62
C VAL A 192 -5.42 3.03 -2.27
N PHE A 193 -4.75 1.88 -2.23
CA PHE A 193 -4.49 1.13 -1.02
C PHE A 193 -3.26 1.69 -0.28
N ASP A 194 -3.34 1.71 1.04
CA ASP A 194 -2.22 2.10 1.91
C ASP A 194 -1.19 0.96 2.02
N SER A 195 -1.63 -0.28 1.74
CA SER A 195 -0.80 -1.47 1.73
C SER A 195 -1.18 -2.38 0.55
N ASN A 196 -0.16 -2.78 -0.21
CA ASN A 196 -0.35 -3.67 -1.35
C ASN A 196 -0.83 -5.06 -0.90
N TYR A 197 -1.71 -5.69 -1.68
CA TYR A 197 -2.16 -7.06 -1.45
C TYR A 197 -1.64 -7.98 -2.54
N LEU A 198 -0.80 -8.97 -2.19
CA LEU A 198 -0.36 -9.98 -3.15
C LEU A 198 -1.50 -10.95 -3.43
N TYR A 199 -2.07 -10.87 -4.64
CA TYR A 199 -3.05 -11.82 -5.08
C TYR A 199 -2.36 -13.05 -5.68
N THR A 200 -2.54 -14.21 -5.06
CA THR A 200 -1.87 -15.47 -5.43
C THR A 200 -2.76 -16.42 -6.25
N GLY A 201 -3.93 -15.95 -6.67
CA GLY A 201 -4.96 -16.75 -7.32
C GLY A 201 -6.08 -17.18 -6.36
N GLY A 202 -7.03 -17.97 -6.87
CA GLY A 202 -8.22 -18.40 -6.13
C GLY A 202 -9.30 -17.32 -6.05
N ASP A 203 -10.46 -17.67 -5.49
CA ASP A 203 -11.56 -16.72 -5.38
C ASP A 203 -11.20 -15.59 -4.40
N LEU A 204 -11.58 -14.37 -4.73
CA LEU A 204 -11.24 -13.17 -3.96
C LEU A 204 -12.47 -12.64 -3.25
N ALA A 205 -12.32 -12.30 -1.97
CA ALA A 205 -13.30 -11.50 -1.24
C ALA A 205 -12.75 -10.09 -1.00
N VAL A 206 -13.59 -9.09 -1.26
CA VAL A 206 -13.29 -7.68 -0.98
C VAL A 206 -14.43 -7.12 -0.14
N GLU A 207 -14.11 -6.56 1.02
CA GLU A 207 -15.07 -5.88 1.88
C GLU A 207 -14.69 -4.42 2.06
N MET A 208 -15.66 -3.53 1.87
CA MET A 208 -15.55 -2.11 2.13
C MET A 208 -16.43 -1.72 3.31
N ARG A 209 -15.90 -0.89 4.20
CA ARG A 209 -16.67 -0.23 5.28
C ARG A 209 -16.38 1.25 5.24
N PHE A 210 -17.42 2.07 5.23
CA PHE A 210 -17.22 3.51 5.13
C PHE A 210 -18.32 4.29 5.84
N SER A 211 -17.94 5.50 6.25
CA SER A 211 -18.83 6.43 6.91
C SER A 211 -19.94 6.90 5.99
N THR A 212 -20.88 7.62 6.58
CA THR A 212 -21.82 8.46 5.83
C THR A 212 -21.01 9.52 5.07
N GLN A 213 -21.43 9.84 3.85
CA GLN A 213 -20.80 10.86 3.01
C GLN A 213 -21.12 12.26 3.56
N SER A 214 -20.15 13.16 3.53
CA SER A 214 -20.30 14.59 3.82
C SER A 214 -19.89 15.40 2.60
N GLY A 215 -20.58 16.51 2.30
CA GLY A 215 -20.43 17.26 1.06
C GLY A 215 -21.62 17.05 0.13
N ALA A 216 -21.47 16.27 -0.93
CA ALA A 216 -22.57 16.00 -1.86
C ALA A 216 -23.73 15.26 -1.18
N THR A 217 -24.96 15.72 -1.43
CA THR A 217 -26.17 15.15 -0.84
C THR A 217 -26.84 14.11 -1.72
N ASN A 218 -26.48 14.04 -3.00
CA ASN A 218 -26.97 13.02 -3.93
C ASN A 218 -26.18 11.71 -3.79
N GLN A 219 -26.88 10.59 -4.01
CA GLN A 219 -26.26 9.27 -4.10
C GLN A 219 -25.97 8.96 -5.58
N PRO A 220 -24.70 8.73 -5.96
CA PRO A 220 -24.36 8.35 -7.32
C PRO A 220 -24.91 6.96 -7.62
N SER A 221 -25.31 6.75 -8.88
CA SER A 221 -25.58 5.42 -9.41
C SER A 221 -24.30 4.91 -10.08
N PHE A 222 -23.57 4.03 -9.41
CA PHE A 222 -22.39 3.38 -10.00
C PHE A 222 -22.81 2.21 -10.88
N ASP A 223 -22.02 1.94 -11.92
CA ASP A 223 -22.26 0.81 -12.82
C ASP A 223 -22.16 -0.52 -12.07
N ALA A 224 -23.13 -1.40 -12.29
CA ALA A 224 -23.26 -2.65 -11.54
C ALA A 224 -24.01 -3.73 -12.32
N VAL A 225 -23.93 -4.96 -11.82
CA VAL A 225 -24.69 -6.10 -12.32
C VAL A 225 -25.77 -6.51 -11.33
N ALA A 226 -26.98 -6.73 -11.82
CA ALA A 226 -28.16 -7.04 -11.04
C ALA A 226 -28.04 -8.37 -10.32
N ALA A 227 -28.25 -8.37 -9.00
CA ALA A 227 -28.29 -9.60 -8.21
C ALA A 227 -29.43 -10.55 -8.62
N SER A 228 -30.52 -10.00 -9.17
CA SER A 228 -31.68 -10.77 -9.62
C SER A 228 -31.51 -11.40 -11.00
N GLY A 229 -30.43 -11.09 -11.74
CA GLY A 229 -30.20 -11.68 -13.06
C GLY A 229 -29.72 -13.14 -13.01
N GLY A 230 -29.28 -13.61 -11.84
CA GLY A 230 -28.90 -15.00 -11.60
C GLY A 230 -27.71 -15.46 -12.47
N PRO A 231 -27.50 -16.78 -12.62
CA PRO A 231 -26.32 -17.30 -13.31
C PRO A 231 -26.14 -16.79 -14.75
N ALA A 232 -27.20 -16.34 -15.42
CA ALA A 232 -27.16 -15.87 -16.80
C ALA A 232 -26.33 -14.59 -16.99
N ASN A 233 -26.28 -13.71 -15.98
CA ASN A 233 -25.42 -12.52 -16.01
C ASN A 233 -24.10 -12.71 -15.24
N GLY A 234 -23.80 -13.93 -14.80
CA GLY A 234 -22.63 -14.27 -13.99
C GLY A 234 -22.86 -14.28 -12.48
N TRP A 235 -24.04 -13.85 -12.00
CA TRP A 235 -24.34 -13.83 -10.57
C TRP A 235 -24.36 -15.24 -9.96
N GLY A 236 -23.60 -15.44 -8.88
CA GLY A 236 -23.44 -16.73 -8.21
C GLY A 236 -22.52 -17.71 -8.95
N VAL A 237 -21.90 -17.28 -10.05
CA VAL A 237 -20.91 -18.07 -10.82
C VAL A 237 -19.58 -17.32 -10.86
N ASP A 238 -19.57 -16.15 -11.47
CA ASP A 238 -18.40 -15.29 -11.63
C ASP A 238 -18.23 -14.31 -10.47
N PHE A 239 -19.35 -13.89 -9.87
CA PHE A 239 -19.34 -12.92 -8.78
C PHE A 239 -20.63 -12.92 -7.96
N SER A 240 -20.55 -12.42 -6.74
CA SER A 240 -21.69 -12.17 -5.84
C SER A 240 -21.38 -10.96 -4.95
N ALA A 241 -22.42 -10.30 -4.43
CA ALA A 241 -22.22 -9.19 -3.50
C ALA A 241 -23.28 -9.12 -2.37
N ARG A 242 -22.87 -8.56 -1.24
CA ARG A 242 -23.71 -8.33 -0.05
C ARG A 242 -23.55 -6.90 0.45
N TRP A 243 -24.61 -6.34 1.03
CA TRP A 243 -24.53 -5.03 1.67
C TRP A 243 -25.43 -4.89 2.89
N THR A 244 -25.15 -3.86 3.67
CA THR A 244 -25.95 -3.40 4.80
C THR A 244 -25.66 -1.93 5.10
N SER A 245 -26.63 -1.21 5.65
CA SER A 245 -26.51 0.20 6.06
C SER A 245 -25.88 0.37 7.45
N ASN A 246 -25.23 -0.67 7.98
CA ASN A 246 -24.53 -0.64 9.25
C ASN A 246 -23.15 -1.32 9.14
N PRO A 247 -22.04 -0.58 9.31
CA PRO A 247 -20.67 -1.08 9.12
C PRO A 247 -20.27 -2.14 10.15
N THR A 248 -20.99 -2.28 11.25
CA THR A 248 -20.73 -3.31 12.27
C THR A 248 -21.66 -4.52 12.15
N SER A 249 -22.67 -4.48 11.27
CA SER A 249 -23.58 -5.61 11.10
C SER A 249 -22.83 -6.85 10.62
N ALA A 250 -23.13 -7.99 11.26
CA ALA A 250 -22.55 -9.28 10.91
C ALA A 250 -23.14 -9.86 9.62
N THR A 251 -24.37 -9.45 9.28
CA THR A 251 -25.12 -9.96 8.12
C THR A 251 -25.59 -8.85 7.18
N GLY A 252 -25.83 -9.23 5.92
CA GLY A 252 -26.32 -8.34 4.87
C GLY A 252 -27.22 -9.05 3.86
N SER A 253 -27.84 -8.24 3.00
CA SER A 253 -28.71 -8.69 1.90
C SER A 253 -27.95 -8.70 0.57
N ASN A 254 -28.52 -9.31 -0.48
CA ASN A 254 -27.98 -9.19 -1.83
C ASN A 254 -27.75 -7.72 -2.21
N ALA A 255 -26.63 -7.45 -2.86
CA ALA A 255 -26.31 -6.16 -3.47
C ALA A 255 -26.07 -6.35 -4.97
N ASN A 256 -26.34 -5.33 -5.78
CA ASN A 256 -25.84 -5.37 -7.16
C ASN A 256 -24.31 -5.34 -7.13
N PHE A 257 -23.66 -6.16 -7.95
CA PHE A 257 -22.21 -6.28 -7.98
C PHE A 257 -21.61 -5.11 -8.76
N LEU A 258 -20.82 -4.26 -8.11
CA LEU A 258 -20.15 -3.12 -8.73
C LEU A 258 -19.13 -3.53 -9.79
N VAL A 259 -19.24 -2.94 -10.98
CA VAL A 259 -18.19 -3.02 -11.98
C VAL A 259 -16.97 -2.29 -11.44
N THR A 260 -15.90 -3.05 -11.22
CA THR A 260 -14.72 -2.60 -10.47
C THR A 260 -13.48 -2.78 -11.33
N ASP A 261 -12.70 -1.73 -11.48
CA ASP A 261 -11.37 -1.83 -12.09
C ASP A 261 -10.31 -1.96 -10.99
N PHE A 262 -9.68 -3.13 -10.92
CA PHE A 262 -8.59 -3.39 -9.97
C PHE A 262 -7.27 -2.91 -10.53
N MET A 263 -6.56 -2.11 -9.75
CA MET A 263 -5.22 -1.63 -10.10
C MET A 263 -4.17 -2.54 -9.47
N ALA A 264 -3.11 -2.84 -10.22
CA ALA A 264 -2.04 -3.70 -9.75
C ALA A 264 -0.67 -3.29 -10.27
N THR A 265 0.37 -3.77 -9.62
CA THR A 265 1.76 -3.67 -10.08
C THR A 265 2.41 -5.05 -10.08
N ALA A 266 3.31 -5.26 -11.04
CA ALA A 266 4.10 -6.49 -11.09
C ALA A 266 4.97 -6.64 -9.83
N VAL A 267 5.11 -7.88 -9.35
CA VAL A 267 6.08 -8.21 -8.29
C VAL A 267 7.48 -8.18 -8.92
N PRO A 268 8.43 -7.36 -8.40
CA PRO A 268 9.79 -7.36 -8.92
C PRO A 268 10.41 -8.75 -8.79
N GLU A 269 10.76 -9.39 -9.92
CA GLU A 269 11.34 -10.73 -9.90
C GLU A 269 12.77 -10.70 -9.31
N PRO A 270 13.18 -11.74 -8.56
CA PRO A 270 14.54 -11.86 -8.02
C PRO A 270 15.63 -11.77 -9.09
N ALA A 271 15.37 -12.23 -10.31
CA ALA A 271 16.32 -12.16 -11.42
C ALA A 271 16.60 -10.71 -11.86
N THR A 272 15.60 -9.83 -11.83
CA THR A 272 15.77 -8.39 -12.10
C THR A 272 16.67 -7.75 -11.06
N MET A 273 16.53 -8.15 -9.79
CA MET A 273 17.39 -7.70 -8.69
C MET A 273 18.83 -8.21 -8.83
N ILE A 274 19.02 -9.46 -9.27
CA ILE A 274 20.35 -10.03 -9.51
C ILE A 274 21.02 -9.37 -10.72
N ALA A 275 20.30 -9.14 -11.82
CA ALA A 275 20.83 -8.45 -13.00
C ALA A 275 21.24 -7.00 -12.70
N LEU A 276 20.46 -6.29 -11.88
CA LEU A 276 20.83 -4.97 -11.34
C LEU A 276 22.10 -5.07 -10.48
N GLY A 277 22.18 -6.05 -9.56
CA GLY A 277 23.36 -6.27 -8.73
C GLY A 277 24.63 -6.55 -9.54
N LEU A 278 24.52 -7.39 -10.57
CA LEU A 278 25.63 -7.71 -11.48
C LEU A 278 26.02 -6.51 -12.36
N GLY A 279 25.04 -5.73 -12.83
CA GLY A 279 25.28 -4.51 -13.61
C GLY A 279 26.03 -3.45 -12.81
N VAL A 280 25.62 -3.20 -11.56
CA VAL A 280 26.31 -2.27 -10.66
C VAL A 280 27.72 -2.76 -10.34
N ALA A 281 27.89 -4.06 -10.08
CA ALA A 281 29.21 -4.65 -9.84
C ALA A 281 30.15 -4.52 -11.04
N ALA A 282 29.64 -4.70 -12.26
CA ALA A 282 30.42 -4.55 -13.50
C ALA A 282 30.85 -3.09 -13.74
N VAL A 283 29.96 -2.12 -13.48
CA VAL A 283 30.28 -0.68 -13.59
C VAL A 283 31.30 -0.26 -12.53
N ALA A 284 31.13 -0.71 -11.28
CA ALA A 284 32.08 -0.45 -10.20
C ALA A 284 33.47 -1.05 -10.49
N ARG A 285 33.53 -2.25 -11.10
CA ARG A 285 34.79 -2.88 -11.52
C ARG A 285 35.45 -2.16 -12.68
N ARG A 286 34.68 -1.59 -13.61
CA ARG A 286 35.20 -0.83 -14.76
C ARG A 286 35.79 0.52 -14.36
N ARG A 287 35.31 1.15 -13.29
CA ARG A 287 35.86 2.42 -12.76
C ARG A 287 37.14 2.27 -11.92
N ARG A 288 37.54 1.03 -11.57
CA ARG A 288 38.77 0.73 -10.82
C ARG A 288 39.96 0.32 -11.70
N LYS A 289 39.78 0.31 -13.02
CA LYS A 289 40.85 0.16 -14.02
C LYS A 289 41.05 1.49 -14.72
#